data_AF-A0A3B9VJW5-F1
#
_entry.id   AF-A0A3B9VJW5-F1
#
_cell.length_a   1.000
_cell.length_b   1.000
_cell.length_c   1.000
_cell.angle_alpha   90.00
_cell.angle_beta   90.00
_cell.angle_gamma   90.00
#
_symmetry.space_group_name_H-M   'P 1'
#
loop_
_entity.id
_entity.type
_entity.pdbx_description
1 polymer ?
#
loop_
_entity_poly.entity_id
_entity_poly.type
_entity_poly.pdbx_seq_one_letter_code
_entity_poly.pdbx_strand_id
1 'polypeptide(L)' 'IPGLVTIVAALLGTSLLGLVGGILAIPIAAAILLIMDEVVFPKTDNA' A
#
# COMPACT_ATOMS: atom_id res chain seq x y z
N ILE A 1 7.68 -4.72 -6.51
CA ILE A 1 8.48 -4.21 -5.38
C ILE A 1 7.53 -3.51 -4.41
N PRO A 2 6.94 -4.23 -3.44
CA PRO A 2 5.89 -3.68 -2.56
C PRO A 2 6.39 -2.52 -1.70
N GLY A 3 7.66 -2.53 -1.29
CA GLY A 3 8.26 -1.47 -0.48
C GLY A 3 8.23 -0.08 -1.14
N LEU A 4 8.37 -0.01 -2.47
CA LEU A 4 8.31 1.27 -3.19
C LEU A 4 6.92 1.92 -3.08
N VAL A 5 5.86 1.11 -3.19
CA VAL A 5 4.47 1.57 -3.09
C VAL A 5 4.21 2.15 -1.70
N THR A 6 4.68 1.48 -0.65
CA THR A 6 4.57 1.97 0.73
C THR A 6 5.32 3.27 0.94
N ILE A 7 6.53 3.42 0.37
CA ILE A 7 7.32 4.65 0.47
C ILE A 7 6.59 5.80 -0.23
N VAL A 8 6.11 5.60 -1.46
CA VAL A 8 5.38 6.64 -2.20
C VAL A 8 4.09 7.02 -1.46
N ALA A 9 3.34 6.04 -0.97
CA ALA A 9 2.14 6.30 -0.18
C ALA A 9 2.45 7.07 1.11
N ALA A 10 3.53 6.74 1.82
CA ALA A 10 3.94 7.44 3.02
C ALA A 10 4.36 8.89 2.73
N LEU A 11 5.12 9.12 1.66
CA LEU A 11 5.51 10.46 1.24
C LEU A 11 4.30 11.31 0.84
N LEU A 12 3.34 10.72 0.10
CA LEU A 12 2.10 11.42 -0.27
C LEU A 12 1.22 11.68 0.96
N GLY A 13 1.00 10.69 1.81
CA GLY A 13 0.20 10.82 3.03
C GLY A 13 0.77 11.86 3.98
N THR A 14 2.10 11.82 4.21
CA THR A 14 2.78 12.83 5.04
C THR A 14 2.72 14.23 4.43
N SER A 15 2.89 14.36 3.12
CA SER A 15 2.87 15.68 2.47
C SER A 15 1.48 16.31 2.47
N LEU A 16 0.42 15.50 2.36
CA LEU A 16 -0.97 15.99 2.29
C LEU A 16 -1.61 16.21 3.66
N LEU A 17 -1.37 15.31 4.62
CA LEU A 17 -2.05 15.28 5.93
C LEU A 17 -1.08 15.41 7.12
N GLY A 18 0.22 15.58 6.88
CA GLY A 18 1.24 15.64 7.92
C GLY A 18 1.46 14.29 8.60
N LEU A 19 1.78 14.32 9.90
CA LEU A 19 2.13 13.13 10.67
C LEU A 19 1.03 12.04 10.64
N VAL A 20 -0.24 12.48 10.67
CA VAL A 20 -1.41 11.60 10.65
C VAL A 20 -1.46 10.79 9.36
N GLY A 21 -1.25 11.44 8.20
CA GLY A 21 -1.25 10.76 6.92
C GLY A 21 -0.10 9.78 6.76
N GLY A 22 1.06 10.06 7.37
CA GLY A 22 2.19 9.13 7.37
C GLY A 22 1.91 7.83 8.11
N ILE A 23 1.29 7.91 9.28
CA ILE A 23 0.94 6.73 10.09
C ILE A 23 -0.13 5.90 9.38
N LEU A 24 -1.13 6.55 8.79
CA LEU A 24 -2.21 5.88 8.07
C LEU A 24 -1.78 5.33 6.70
N ALA A 25 -0.74 5.87 6.09
CA ALA A 25 -0.32 5.44 4.75
C ALA A 25 0.11 3.96 4.69
N ILE A 26 0.72 3.44 5.76
CA ILE A 26 1.21 2.05 5.80
C ILE A 26 0.06 1.03 5.70
N PRO A 27 -0.96 1.05 6.60
CA PRO A 27 -2.07 0.10 6.50
C PRO A 27 -2.88 0.29 5.22
N ILE A 28 -3.02 1.52 4.72
CA ILE A 28 -3.72 1.79 3.44
C ILE A 28 -2.98 1.17 2.26
N ALA A 29 -1.66 1.38 2.16
CA ALA A 29 -0.84 0.79 1.10
C ALA A 29 -0.91 -0.74 1.15
N ALA A 30 -0.85 -1.34 2.35
CA ALA A 30 -0.97 -2.78 2.53
C ALA A 30 -2.35 -3.31 2.08
N ALA A 31 -3.44 -2.63 2.46
CA ALA A 31 -4.79 -3.02 2.03
C ALA A 31 -4.96 -2.95 0.51
N ILE A 32 -4.43 -1.90 -0.13
CA ILE A 32 -4.47 -1.76 -1.59
C ILE A 32 -3.68 -2.86 -2.27
N LEU A 33 -2.46 -3.15 -1.79
CA LEU A 33 -1.63 -4.22 -2.35
C LEU A 33 -2.30 -5.59 -2.20
N LEU A 34 -2.93 -5.85 -1.06
CA LEU A 34 -3.65 -7.10 -0.81
C LEU A 34 -4.85 -7.25 -1.75
N ILE A 35 -5.65 -6.20 -1.92
CA ILE A 35 -6.77 -6.21 -2.89
C ILE A 35 -6.25 -6.39 -4.32
N MET A 36 -5.17 -5.70 -4.69
CA MET A 36 -4.59 -5.80 -6.02
C MET A 36 -4.10 -7.22 -6.31
N ASP A 37 -3.48 -7.85 -5.33
CA ASP A 37 -2.90 -9.18 -5.47
C ASP A 37 -3.92 -10.32 -5.36
N GLU A 38 -5.02 -10.14 -4.63
CA GLU A 38 -6.00 -11.20 -4.40
C GLU A 38 -7.24 -11.08 -5.29
N VAL A 39 -7.67 -9.86 -5.60
CA VAL A 39 -8.89 -9.61 -6.37
C VAL A 39 -8.59 -9.27 -7.83
N VAL A 40 -7.57 -8.45 -8.10
CA VAL A 40 -7.29 -7.97 -9.45
C VAL A 40 -6.35 -8.92 -10.20
N PHE A 41 -5.27 -9.35 -9.54
CA PHE A 41 -4.29 -10.28 -10.07
C PHE A 41 -4.22 -11.53 -9.19
N PRO A 42 -5.32 -12.29 -9.07
CA PRO A 42 -5.39 -13.45 -8.19
C PRO A 42 -4.19 -14.34 -8.44
N LYS A 43 -3.31 -14.40 -7.44
CA LYS A 43 -2.13 -15.26 -7.45
C LYS A 43 -2.66 -16.67 -7.52
N THR A 44 -2.53 -17.30 -8.68
CA THR A 44 -2.67 -18.75 -8.76
C THR A 44 -1.42 -19.29 -8.11
N ASP A 45 -1.51 -19.58 -6.81
CA ASP A 45 -0.55 -20.42 -6.11
C ASP A 45 -0.63 -21.81 -6.78
N ASN A 46 -0.03 -21.94 -7.96
CA ASN A 46 0.23 -23.22 -8.60
C ASN A 46 1.30 -23.87 -7.74
N ALA A 47 0.86 -24.90 -7.01
CA ALA A 47 1.66 -25.79 -6.19
C ALA A 47 2.89 -26.35 -6.91
#